data_AF-A0A6N3DS19-F1
#
_entry.id   AF-A0A6N3DS19-F1
#
_cell.length_a   1.000
_cell.length_b   1.000
_cell.length_c   1.000
_cell.angle_alpha   90.00
_cell.angle_beta   90.00
_cell.angle_gamma   90.00
#
_symmetry.space_group_name_H-M   'P 1'
#
loop_
_entity.id
_entity.type
_entity.pdbx_description
1 polymer ?
#
loop_
_entity_poly.entity_id
_entity_poly.type
_entity_poly.pdbx_seq_one_letter_code
_entity_poly.pdbx_strand_id
1 'polypeptide(L)'
;MKHETEGLHEQKGRTEQVSQFQRACSQICTCCQLPSSGHFTVGKIYAFKYIIDAQQVMDEEEEWVTLCDQAFDSCFEDITEVTTSFCPLSFDKTIYHIYLILDEDSNNRKEIKACAKVLNINYLKAREKLNHKRCLLTSGEAGMIQGVLEKLSAFDVHYEIEPPYPY
;
A
#
# COMPACT_ATOMS: atom_id res chain seq x y z
N MET A 1 22.57 16.85 44.02
CA MET A 1 21.12 16.56 43.92
C MET A 1 20.44 17.69 43.19
N LYS A 2 20.24 17.56 41.87
CA LYS A 2 19.15 18.21 41.12
C LYS A 2 18.79 17.28 39.97
N HIS A 3 17.52 16.90 39.96
CA HIS A 3 16.88 15.91 39.10
C HIS A 3 16.61 16.46 37.69
N GLU A 4 16.61 15.53 36.76
CA GLU A 4 16.15 15.58 35.38
C GLU A 4 14.68 16.03 35.26
N THR A 5 14.35 16.82 34.24
CA THR A 5 13.08 16.69 33.49
C THR A 5 13.21 17.40 32.14
N GLU A 6 13.71 16.69 31.13
CA GLU A 6 13.53 17.04 29.71
C GLU A 6 12.91 15.84 29.02
N GLY A 7 11.77 16.05 28.36
CA GLY A 7 11.10 15.00 27.59
C GLY A 7 9.59 15.09 27.69
N LEU A 8 9.01 16.14 27.10
CA LEU A 8 7.57 16.24 26.82
C LEU A 8 7.32 17.47 25.92
N HIS A 9 7.84 17.49 24.68
CA HIS A 9 7.41 18.49 23.70
C HIS A 9 7.51 18.12 22.21
N GLU A 10 7.93 16.91 21.83
CA GLU A 10 8.17 16.60 20.40
C GLU A 10 7.09 15.76 19.69
N GLN A 11 6.04 15.29 20.38
CA GLN A 11 5.03 14.43 19.73
C GLN A 11 3.79 15.16 19.20
N LYS A 12 3.54 16.43 19.60
CA LYS A 12 2.29 17.11 19.24
C LYS A 12 2.32 17.80 17.87
N GLY A 13 3.51 18.18 17.37
CA GLY A 13 3.65 18.93 16.12
C GLY A 13 3.56 18.10 14.83
N ARG A 14 3.78 16.78 14.89
CA ARG A 14 3.82 15.91 13.69
C ARG A 14 2.43 15.50 13.23
N THR A 15 1.52 15.23 14.16
CA THR A 15 0.15 14.78 13.87
C THR A 15 -0.73 15.91 13.33
N GLU A 16 -0.54 17.14 13.83
CA GLU A 16 -1.27 18.33 13.35
C GLU A 16 -0.79 18.78 11.95
N GLN A 17 0.49 18.62 11.62
CA GLN A 17 1.00 18.93 10.28
C GLN A 17 0.53 17.92 9.22
N VAL A 18 0.44 16.63 9.56
CA VAL A 18 -0.13 15.60 8.65
C VAL A 18 -1.63 15.86 8.41
N SER A 19 -2.35 16.28 9.46
CA SER A 19 -3.77 16.66 9.40
C SER A 19 -4.03 17.92 8.54
N GLN A 20 -3.16 18.94 8.62
CA GLN A 20 -3.26 20.14 7.79
C GLN A 20 -2.85 19.90 6.33
N PHE A 21 -1.85 19.03 6.06
CA PHE A 21 -1.50 18.64 4.69
C PHE A 21 -2.60 17.80 4.02
N GLN A 22 -3.25 16.90 4.75
CA GLN A 22 -4.39 16.12 4.23
C GLN A 22 -5.62 17.00 3.91
N ARG A 23 -5.82 18.11 4.63
CA ARG A 23 -6.87 19.10 4.34
C ARG A 23 -6.57 20.04 3.18
N ALA A 24 -5.31 20.17 2.77
CA ALA A 24 -4.89 21.10 1.72
C ALA A 24 -4.81 20.46 0.32
N CYS A 25 -5.02 19.14 0.20
CA CYS A 25 -4.98 18.37 -1.05
C CYS A 25 -6.20 17.44 -1.20
N SER A 26 -7.34 17.80 -0.63
CA SER A 26 -8.57 17.01 -0.77
C SER A 26 -9.13 17.18 -2.18
N GLN A 27 -9.05 16.14 -3.00
CA GLN A 27 -9.66 16.12 -4.31
C GLN A 27 -11.18 15.87 -4.18
N ILE A 28 -11.92 16.28 -5.20
CA ILE A 28 -13.37 16.17 -5.21
C ILE A 28 -13.84 15.40 -6.43
N CYS A 29 -14.81 14.52 -6.24
CA CYS A 29 -15.42 13.71 -7.29
C CYS A 29 -16.94 13.80 -7.23
N THR A 30 -17.62 13.59 -8.36
CA THR A 30 -19.09 13.47 -8.41
C THR A 30 -19.45 12.00 -8.46
N CYS A 31 -20.41 11.55 -7.64
CA CYS A 31 -20.97 10.20 -7.77
C CYS A 31 -21.88 10.14 -9.01
N CYS A 32 -21.47 9.39 -10.03
CA CYS A 32 -22.24 9.15 -11.25
C CYS A 32 -23.13 7.91 -11.13
N GLN A 33 -22.69 6.93 -10.34
CA GLN A 33 -23.41 5.69 -10.05
C GLN A 33 -23.07 5.21 -8.63
N LEU A 34 -24.01 4.49 -7.99
CA LEU A 34 -23.80 3.95 -6.66
C LEU A 34 -22.78 2.79 -6.68
N PRO A 35 -21.71 2.86 -5.86
CA PRO A 35 -20.79 1.74 -5.68
C PRO A 35 -21.43 0.61 -4.86
N SER A 36 -20.77 -0.55 -4.84
CA SER A 36 -21.23 -1.74 -4.14
C SER A 36 -21.22 -1.63 -2.61
N SER A 37 -20.55 -0.62 -2.06
CA SER A 37 -20.34 -0.40 -0.63
C SER A 37 -20.30 1.09 -0.31
N GLY A 38 -20.75 1.47 0.89
CA GLY A 38 -20.76 2.85 1.38
C GLY A 38 -22.07 3.60 1.11
N HIS A 39 -22.22 4.75 1.77
CA HIS A 39 -23.44 5.56 1.73
C HIS A 39 -23.28 6.76 0.78
N PHE A 40 -23.72 6.57 -0.47
CA PHE A 40 -23.60 7.58 -1.53
C PHE A 40 -24.94 7.94 -2.16
N THR A 41 -25.00 9.14 -2.75
CA THR A 41 -26.11 9.67 -3.53
C THR A 41 -25.58 10.14 -4.87
N VAL A 42 -26.20 9.66 -5.95
CA VAL A 42 -25.87 10.07 -7.32
C VAL A 42 -26.06 11.58 -7.49
N GLY A 43 -25.09 12.23 -8.12
CA GLY A 43 -25.06 13.67 -8.39
C GLY A 43 -24.48 14.52 -7.24
N LYS A 44 -24.12 13.92 -6.09
CA LYS A 44 -23.41 14.63 -5.02
C LYS A 44 -21.90 14.63 -5.24
N ILE A 45 -21.25 15.63 -4.65
CA ILE A 45 -19.80 15.79 -4.64
C ILE A 45 -19.24 15.20 -3.34
N TYR A 46 -18.20 14.39 -3.48
CA TYR A 46 -17.51 13.73 -2.37
C TYR A 46 -16.04 14.09 -2.36
N ALA A 47 -15.46 14.20 -1.16
CA ALA A 47 -14.02 14.28 -1.01
C ALA A 47 -13.43 12.88 -1.18
N PHE A 48 -12.31 12.81 -1.89
CA PHE A 48 -11.56 11.58 -2.03
C PHE A 48 -10.06 11.84 -1.96
N LYS A 49 -9.29 10.77 -1.77
CA LYS A 49 -7.83 10.78 -1.83
C LYS A 49 -7.34 9.54 -2.56
N TYR A 50 -6.32 9.72 -3.39
CA TYR A 50 -5.60 8.61 -4.00
C TYR A 50 -4.74 7.89 -2.94
N ILE A 51 -4.83 6.57 -2.92
CA ILE A 51 -3.91 5.67 -2.22
C ILE A 51 -3.27 4.73 -3.25
N ILE A 52 -2.36 3.86 -2.82
CA ILE A 52 -1.69 2.95 -3.75
C ILE A 52 -2.72 1.94 -4.30
N ASP A 53 -2.86 1.90 -5.63
CA ASP A 53 -3.76 1.01 -6.39
C ASP A 53 -5.27 1.13 -6.03
N ALA A 54 -5.67 2.24 -5.40
CA ALA A 54 -7.05 2.50 -4.98
C ALA A 54 -7.32 3.98 -4.65
N GLN A 55 -8.59 4.31 -4.44
CA GLN A 55 -9.07 5.60 -3.96
C GLN A 55 -9.88 5.38 -2.68
N GLN A 56 -9.70 6.26 -1.70
CA GLN A 56 -10.62 6.34 -0.57
C GLN A 56 -11.57 7.51 -0.78
N VAL A 57 -12.87 7.24 -0.76
CA VAL A 57 -13.93 8.25 -0.86
C VAL A 57 -14.61 8.36 0.50
N MET A 58 -14.75 9.57 1.01
CA MET A 58 -15.48 9.81 2.25
C MET A 58 -16.98 9.84 1.93
N ASP A 59 -17.74 8.94 2.52
CA ASP A 59 -19.17 8.81 2.27
C ASP A 59 -20.03 9.78 3.12
N GLU A 60 -21.35 9.66 3.06
CA GLU A 60 -22.26 10.55 3.81
C GLU A 60 -22.25 10.34 5.32
N GLU A 61 -21.71 9.22 5.80
CA GLU A 61 -21.57 8.90 7.23
C GLU A 61 -20.19 9.33 7.76
N GLU A 62 -19.41 10.06 6.96
CA GLU A 62 -18.03 10.46 7.24
C GLU A 62 -17.06 9.26 7.35
N GLU A 63 -17.41 8.12 6.77
CA GLU A 63 -16.54 6.94 6.71
C GLU A 63 -15.73 6.89 5.40
N TRP A 64 -14.46 6.46 5.49
CA TRP A 64 -13.61 6.29 4.31
C TRP A 64 -13.85 4.93 3.68
N VAL A 65 -14.48 4.93 2.50
CA VAL A 65 -14.73 3.74 1.68
C VAL A 65 -13.59 3.58 0.69
N THR A 66 -12.91 2.43 0.73
CA THR A 66 -11.81 2.12 -0.19
C THR A 66 -12.35 1.42 -1.43
N LEU A 67 -12.07 1.99 -2.61
CA LEU A 67 -12.47 1.49 -3.92
C LEU A 67 -11.21 1.29 -4.76
N CYS A 68 -11.12 0.20 -5.52
CA CYS A 68 -10.05 0.07 -6.52
C CYS A 68 -10.28 1.04 -7.68
N ASP A 69 -9.23 1.34 -8.46
CA ASP A 69 -9.30 2.27 -9.61
C ASP A 69 -10.49 1.99 -10.53
N GLN A 70 -10.69 0.71 -10.89
CA GLN A 70 -11.80 0.32 -11.76
C GLN A 70 -13.17 0.61 -11.15
N ALA A 71 -13.33 0.38 -9.84
CA ALA A 71 -14.59 0.65 -9.16
C ALA A 71 -14.83 2.16 -9.03
N PHE A 72 -13.78 2.92 -8.71
CA PHE A 72 -13.84 4.38 -8.65
C PHE A 72 -14.24 4.98 -10.00
N ASP A 73 -13.52 4.65 -11.08
CA ASP A 73 -13.77 5.15 -12.44
C ASP A 73 -15.18 4.79 -12.96
N SER A 74 -15.76 3.69 -12.46
CA SER A 74 -17.12 3.29 -12.84
C SER A 74 -18.23 4.05 -12.10
N CYS A 75 -17.93 4.57 -10.92
CA CYS A 75 -18.93 5.14 -10.00
C CYS A 75 -18.78 6.64 -9.79
N PHE A 76 -17.58 7.18 -10.00
CA PHE A 76 -17.22 8.56 -9.69
C PHE A 76 -16.49 9.23 -10.86
N GLU A 77 -16.74 10.52 -11.03
CA GLU A 77 -16.03 11.38 -11.98
C GLU A 77 -15.21 12.41 -11.20
N ASP A 78 -13.88 12.42 -11.40
CA ASP A 78 -12.98 13.41 -10.81
C ASP A 78 -13.26 14.80 -11.40
N ILE A 79 -13.55 15.78 -10.53
CA ILE A 79 -13.90 17.16 -10.93
C ILE A 79 -12.67 18.08 -10.81
N THR A 80 -11.53 17.58 -10.33
CA THR A 80 -10.35 18.42 -10.13
C THR A 80 -9.70 18.76 -11.48
N GLU A 81 -9.75 20.04 -11.84
CA GLU A 81 -9.06 20.60 -13.01
C GLU A 81 -7.55 20.32 -12.87
N VAL A 82 -7.07 19.42 -13.74
CA VAL A 82 -5.68 19.00 -14.02
C VAL A 82 -4.60 19.86 -13.36
N THR A 83 -3.61 19.24 -12.70
CA THR A 83 -2.15 19.38 -12.99
C THR A 83 -1.31 18.77 -11.87
N THR A 84 -0.94 17.51 -12.08
CA THR A 84 0.27 16.76 -11.67
C THR A 84 -0.18 15.32 -11.46
N SER A 85 0.50 14.35 -12.08
CA SER A 85 0.23 12.94 -11.83
C SER A 85 0.60 12.65 -10.37
N PHE A 86 -0.37 12.75 -9.47
CA PHE A 86 -0.16 12.36 -8.09
C PHE A 86 -0.01 10.84 -8.08
N CYS A 87 1.20 10.36 -7.79
CA CYS A 87 1.49 8.94 -7.68
C CYS A 87 1.74 8.64 -6.19
N PRO A 88 0.74 8.14 -5.45
CA PRO A 88 0.87 7.83 -4.02
C PRO A 88 2.10 6.98 -3.71
N LEU A 89 2.41 6.04 -4.61
CA LEU A 89 3.57 5.16 -4.56
C LEU A 89 4.91 5.92 -4.46
N SER A 90 5.01 7.09 -5.10
CA SER A 90 6.22 7.92 -5.10
C SER A 90 6.40 8.77 -3.84
N PHE A 91 5.31 8.98 -3.08
CA PHE A 91 5.33 9.70 -1.82
C PHE A 91 5.37 8.77 -0.61
N ASP A 92 5.08 7.49 -0.80
CA ASP A 92 5.16 6.49 0.25
C ASP A 92 6.63 6.22 0.64
N LYS A 93 6.96 6.59 1.87
CA LYS A 93 8.29 6.38 2.49
C LYS A 93 8.32 5.15 3.41
N THR A 94 7.25 4.36 3.41
CA THR A 94 7.16 3.14 4.20
C THR A 94 8.09 2.09 3.61
N ILE A 95 8.91 1.50 4.47
CA ILE A 95 9.78 0.39 4.10
C ILE A 95 9.02 -0.90 4.36
N TYR A 96 8.62 -1.57 3.29
CA TYR A 96 7.95 -2.85 3.35
C TYR A 96 8.95 -3.99 3.29
N HIS A 97 8.54 -5.14 3.82
CA HIS A 97 9.32 -6.36 3.84
C HIS A 97 8.46 -7.47 3.24
N ILE A 98 8.95 -8.11 2.19
CA ILE A 98 8.29 -9.28 1.60
C ILE A 98 8.95 -10.53 2.16
N TYR A 99 8.15 -11.39 2.76
CA TYR A 99 8.57 -12.69 3.27
C TYR A 99 7.98 -13.79 2.39
N LEU A 100 8.83 -14.72 1.96
CA LEU A 100 8.38 -15.94 1.31
C LEU A 100 8.11 -17.00 2.38
N ILE A 101 6.94 -17.62 2.31
CA ILE A 101 6.52 -18.67 3.25
C ILE A 101 6.73 -20.02 2.57
N LEU A 102 7.64 -20.82 3.12
CA LEU A 102 7.94 -22.15 2.63
C LEU A 102 6.90 -23.13 3.17
N ASP A 103 6.46 -24.02 2.28
CA ASP A 103 5.65 -25.16 2.68
C ASP A 103 6.55 -26.18 3.40
N GLU A 104 6.00 -26.86 4.41
CA GLU A 104 6.76 -27.84 5.22
C GLU A 104 7.07 -29.11 4.41
N ASP A 105 6.33 -29.36 3.33
CA ASP A 105 6.57 -30.44 2.41
C ASP A 105 7.76 -30.14 1.49
N SER A 106 8.80 -30.97 1.63
CA SER A 106 10.18 -30.93 1.08
C SER A 106 10.45 -30.49 -0.37
N ASN A 107 9.45 -30.11 -1.17
CA ASN A 107 9.61 -29.75 -2.58
C ASN A 107 9.36 -28.25 -2.85
N ASN A 108 10.18 -27.39 -2.22
CA ASN A 108 10.16 -25.93 -2.35
C ASN A 108 10.66 -25.40 -3.72
N ARG A 109 10.42 -26.14 -4.81
CA ARG A 109 10.93 -25.81 -6.15
C ARG A 109 10.35 -24.51 -6.70
N LYS A 110 9.09 -24.21 -6.41
CA LYS A 110 8.42 -23.00 -6.88
C LYS A 110 8.99 -21.77 -6.16
N GLU A 111 9.18 -21.90 -4.86
CA GLU A 111 9.72 -20.92 -3.92
C GLU A 111 11.18 -20.59 -4.27
N ILE A 112 12.01 -21.61 -4.52
CA ILE A 112 13.40 -21.41 -4.95
C ILE A 112 13.45 -20.69 -6.30
N LYS A 113 12.57 -21.03 -7.25
CA LYS A 113 12.49 -20.35 -8.56
C LYS A 113 12.03 -18.90 -8.40
N ALA A 114 11.01 -18.65 -7.59
CA ALA A 114 10.52 -17.31 -7.29
C ALA A 114 11.63 -16.46 -6.66
N CYS A 115 12.30 -16.99 -5.63
CA CYS A 115 13.43 -16.35 -4.97
C CYS A 115 14.59 -16.04 -5.95
N ALA A 116 14.98 -17.01 -6.77
CA ALA A 116 16.00 -16.85 -7.80
C ALA A 116 15.64 -15.73 -8.79
N LYS A 117 14.38 -15.69 -9.25
CA LYS A 117 13.91 -14.70 -10.23
C LYS A 117 13.82 -13.30 -9.64
N VAL A 118 13.26 -13.16 -8.43
CA VAL A 118 13.10 -11.88 -7.75
C VAL A 118 14.46 -11.27 -7.42
N LEU A 119 15.36 -12.07 -6.85
CA LEU A 119 16.70 -11.62 -6.45
C LEU A 119 17.73 -11.62 -7.57
N ASN A 120 17.37 -12.12 -8.76
CA ASN A 120 18.28 -12.33 -9.88
C ASN A 120 19.55 -13.12 -9.49
N ILE A 121 19.36 -14.21 -8.75
CA ILE A 121 20.42 -15.13 -8.32
C ILE A 121 20.21 -16.52 -8.92
N ASN A 122 21.26 -17.34 -8.93
CA ASN A 122 21.13 -18.72 -9.39
C ASN A 122 20.34 -19.58 -8.39
N TYR A 123 19.86 -20.74 -8.88
CA TYR A 123 19.04 -21.67 -8.11
C TYR A 123 19.69 -22.15 -6.81
N LEU A 124 21.01 -22.42 -6.82
CA LEU A 124 21.71 -22.94 -5.63
C LEU A 124 21.76 -21.89 -4.51
N LYS A 125 22.10 -20.64 -4.85
CA LYS A 125 22.10 -19.52 -3.90
C LYS A 125 20.70 -19.22 -3.35
N ALA A 126 19.68 -19.33 -4.21
CA ALA A 126 18.30 -19.17 -3.76
C ALA A 126 17.89 -20.25 -2.76
N ARG A 127 18.24 -21.51 -3.02
CA ARG A 127 17.98 -22.63 -2.10
C ARG A 127 18.67 -22.44 -0.74
N GLU A 128 19.91 -21.97 -0.74
CA GLU A 128 20.65 -21.72 0.51
C GLU A 128 20.02 -20.59 1.36
N LYS A 129 19.44 -19.58 0.71
CA LYS A 129 18.70 -18.50 1.38
C LYS A 129 17.37 -18.96 1.99
N LEU A 130 16.73 -19.98 1.41
CA LEU A 130 15.43 -20.49 1.83
C LEU A 130 15.61 -21.60 2.88
N ASN A 131 16.06 -21.21 4.06
CA ASN A 131 16.44 -22.11 5.15
C ASN A 131 15.48 -22.09 6.35
N HIS A 132 14.51 -21.18 6.37
CA HIS A 132 13.50 -21.06 7.42
C HIS A 132 12.10 -21.09 6.79
N LYS A 133 11.09 -21.49 7.58
CA LYS A 133 9.68 -21.45 7.15
C LYS A 133 9.26 -20.08 6.62
N ARG A 134 9.77 -19.01 7.23
CA ARG A 134 9.52 -17.62 6.83
C ARG A 134 10.84 -16.98 6.48
N CYS A 135 11.07 -16.68 5.21
CA CYS A 135 12.33 -16.13 4.71
C CYS A 135 12.13 -14.72 4.18
N LEU A 136 12.92 -13.76 4.67
CA LEU A 136 12.95 -12.42 4.09
C LEU A 136 13.46 -12.52 2.65
N LEU A 137 12.59 -12.17 1.70
CA LEU A 137 12.93 -12.12 0.30
C LEU A 137 13.60 -10.79 -0.01
N THR A 138 12.93 -9.68 0.28
CA THR A 138 13.43 -8.33 0.00
C THR A 138 12.78 -7.28 0.89
N SER A 139 13.35 -6.08 0.91
CA SER A 139 12.84 -4.93 1.63
C SER A 139 13.09 -3.66 0.81
N GLY A 140 12.13 -2.73 0.81
CA GLY A 140 12.24 -1.50 0.06
C GLY A 140 10.97 -0.64 0.11
N GLU A 141 11.03 0.49 -0.58
CA GLU A 141 9.91 1.42 -0.76
C GLU A 141 8.82 0.81 -1.66
N ALA A 142 7.62 1.38 -1.59
CA ALA A 142 6.43 0.91 -2.29
C ALA A 142 6.66 0.62 -3.79
N GLY A 143 7.40 1.49 -4.49
CA GLY A 143 7.71 1.29 -5.92
C GLY A 143 8.56 0.06 -6.21
N MET A 144 9.52 -0.26 -5.35
CA MET A 144 10.30 -1.48 -5.48
C MET A 144 9.46 -2.72 -5.19
N ILE A 145 8.57 -2.63 -4.19
CA ILE A 145 7.70 -3.70 -3.73
C ILE A 145 6.71 -4.09 -4.82
N GLN A 146 6.08 -3.11 -5.47
CA GLN A 146 5.19 -3.33 -6.61
C GLN A 146 5.88 -4.15 -7.72
N GLY A 147 7.08 -3.75 -8.14
CA GLY A 147 7.85 -4.47 -9.15
C GLY A 147 8.32 -5.87 -8.72
N VAL A 148 8.34 -6.16 -7.41
CA VAL A 148 8.60 -7.51 -6.89
C VAL A 148 7.32 -8.34 -6.89
N LEU A 149 6.19 -7.76 -6.49
CA LEU A 149 4.87 -8.42 -6.53
C LEU A 149 4.48 -8.81 -7.96
N GLU A 150 4.76 -7.96 -8.94
CA GLU A 150 4.58 -8.29 -10.36
C GLU A 150 5.39 -9.51 -10.80
N LYS A 151 6.61 -9.67 -10.28
CA LYS A 151 7.43 -10.85 -10.57
C LYS A 151 6.92 -12.08 -9.82
N LEU A 152 6.44 -11.91 -8.59
CA LEU A 152 5.90 -12.98 -7.76
C LEU A 152 4.56 -13.50 -8.29
N SER A 153 3.74 -12.67 -8.92
CA SER A 153 2.43 -13.06 -9.48
C SER A 153 2.52 -14.16 -10.55
N ALA A 154 3.68 -14.29 -11.19
CA ALA A 154 3.96 -15.36 -12.14
C ALA A 154 4.22 -16.74 -11.46
N PHE A 155 4.29 -16.77 -10.13
CA PHE A 155 4.56 -17.96 -9.33
C PHE A 155 3.41 -18.22 -8.36
N ASP A 156 3.00 -19.48 -8.28
CA ASP A 156 2.05 -19.97 -7.29
C ASP A 156 2.81 -20.27 -5.97
N VAL A 157 3.10 -19.21 -5.21
CA VAL A 157 3.85 -19.25 -3.95
C VAL A 157 3.18 -18.41 -2.86
N HIS A 158 3.33 -18.82 -1.61
CA HIS A 158 2.82 -18.07 -0.46
C HIS A 158 3.82 -17.00 0.00
N TYR A 159 3.34 -15.78 0.20
CA TYR A 159 4.14 -14.67 0.72
C TYR A 159 3.33 -13.77 1.67
N GLU A 160 4.05 -13.07 2.55
CA GLU A 160 3.52 -12.07 3.48
C GLU A 160 4.23 -10.73 3.25
N ILE A 161 3.55 -9.62 3.52
CA ILE A 161 4.13 -8.27 3.45
C ILE A 161 3.93 -7.56 4.79
N GLU A 162 5.00 -7.01 5.33
CA GLU A 162 4.96 -6.21 6.57
C GLU A 162 5.62 -4.83 6.40
N PRO A 163 4.93 -3.72 6.73
CA PRO A 163 3.50 -3.64 7.09
C PRO A 163 2.57 -4.06 5.93
N PRO A 164 1.25 -4.23 6.15
CA PRO A 164 0.32 -4.57 5.08
C PRO A 164 0.44 -3.60 3.89
N TYR A 165 0.41 -4.14 2.67
CA TYR A 165 0.50 -3.37 1.43
C TYR A 165 -0.69 -3.71 0.52
N PRO A 166 -1.30 -2.71 -0.15
CA PRO A 166 -1.11 -1.27 0.06
C PRO A 166 -1.66 -0.81 1.42
N TYR A 167 -1.14 0.31 1.94
CA TYR A 167 -1.60 0.96 3.17
C TYR A 167 -2.69 2.01 2.87
#